data_AF-A0A371JNX1-F1
#
_entry.id   AF-A0A371JNX1-F1
#
_cell.length_a   1.000
_cell.length_b   1.000
_cell.length_c   1.000
_cell.angle_alpha   90.00
_cell.angle_beta   90.00
_cell.angle_gamma   90.00
#
_symmetry.space_group_name_H-M   'P 1'
#
loop_
_entity.id
_entity.type
_entity.pdbx_description
1 polymer ?
#
loop_
_entity_poly.entity_id
_entity_poly.type
_entity_poly.pdbx_seq_one_letter_code
_entity_poly.pdbx_strand_id
1 'polypeptide(L)'
;MMGKIKKDCAFQYYNGREVIADETELTLKEAKKLFNDHYEDMVEQVKGGNGIECAIWINMKGRYDYHDTLIHLHSPCEENGVLWEKKYITGFSEKLIN
;
A
#
# COMPACT_ATOMS: atom_id res chain seq x y z
N MET A 1 17.93 -6.67 26.84
CA MET A 1 17.02 -5.52 26.66
C MET A 1 16.04 -5.89 25.55
N MET A 2 14.74 -5.98 25.83
CA MET A 2 13.74 -6.07 24.76
C MET A 2 13.74 -4.73 24.04
N GLY A 3 14.15 -4.72 22.76
CA GLY A 3 14.11 -3.51 21.94
C GLY A 3 12.69 -2.95 21.93
N LYS A 4 12.55 -1.63 22.10
CA LYS A 4 11.25 -0.97 21.96
C LYS A 4 10.69 -1.30 20.58
N ILE A 5 9.44 -1.73 20.54
CA ILE A 5 8.71 -1.93 19.28
C ILE A 5 8.64 -0.57 18.57
N LYS A 6 9.21 -0.51 17.36
CA LYS A 6 9.28 0.72 16.55
C LYS A 6 7.94 0.94 15.85
N LYS A 7 7.38 2.14 16.01
CA LYS A 7 6.09 2.57 15.48
C LYS A 7 6.27 3.75 14.52
N ASP A 8 7.00 3.48 13.44
CA ASP A 8 7.48 4.44 12.46
C ASP A 8 6.93 4.15 11.05
N CYS A 9 5.78 3.50 10.98
CA CYS A 9 5.10 3.18 9.73
C CYS A 9 3.71 3.80 9.70
N ALA A 10 3.16 3.92 8.49
CA ALA A 10 1.76 4.26 8.26
C ALA A 10 1.20 3.42 7.11
N PHE A 11 -0.13 3.28 7.07
CA PHE A 11 -0.86 2.67 5.98
C PHE A 11 -1.93 3.64 5.47
N GLN A 12 -1.90 3.88 4.18
CA GLN A 12 -2.88 4.73 3.49
C GLN A 12 -3.52 3.96 2.35
N TYR A 13 -4.84 4.10 2.22
CA TYR A 13 -5.60 3.50 1.13
C TYR A 13 -6.79 4.38 0.73
N TYR A 14 -6.84 4.72 -0.55
CA TYR A 14 -7.92 5.41 -1.24
C TYR A 14 -8.42 4.53 -2.39
N ASN A 15 -9.72 4.27 -2.43
CA ASN A 15 -10.31 3.32 -3.38
C ASN A 15 -10.70 3.94 -4.74
N GLY A 16 -10.26 5.16 -5.02
CA GLY A 16 -10.70 5.92 -6.21
C GLY A 16 -11.92 6.81 -5.96
N ARG A 17 -12.54 6.74 -4.77
CA ARG A 17 -13.71 7.55 -4.39
C ARG A 17 -13.51 8.24 -3.07
N GLU A 18 -13.09 7.51 -2.04
CA GLU A 18 -12.90 8.00 -0.68
C GLU A 18 -11.70 7.37 -0.01
N VAL A 19 -11.24 7.99 1.08
CA VAL A 19 -10.16 7.46 1.92
C VAL A 19 -10.76 6.36 2.80
N ILE A 20 -10.26 5.14 2.61
CA ILE A 20 -10.69 3.95 3.36
C ILE A 20 -9.84 3.77 4.61
N ALA A 21 -8.55 4.09 4.54
CA ALA A 21 -7.64 4.05 5.68
C ALA A 21 -6.57 5.16 5.59
N ASP A 22 -6.29 5.79 6.74
CA ASP A 22 -5.17 6.70 6.94
C ASP A 22 -4.65 6.55 8.38
N GLU A 23 -3.91 5.46 8.60
CA GLU A 23 -3.45 5.04 9.93
C GLU A 23 -1.95 5.28 10.08
N THR A 24 -1.55 5.97 11.15
CA THR A 24 -0.16 6.35 11.45
C THR A 24 0.35 5.74 12.75
N GLU A 25 1.64 5.87 13.05
CA GLU A 25 2.26 5.34 14.30
C GLU A 25 2.08 3.82 14.45
N LEU A 26 2.17 3.13 13.31
CA LEU A 26 2.07 1.68 13.21
C LEU A 26 3.46 1.04 13.29
N THR A 27 3.49 -0.18 13.79
CA THR A 27 4.59 -1.09 13.48
C THR A 27 4.49 -1.56 12.03
N LEU A 28 5.61 -1.98 11.44
CA LEU A 28 5.59 -2.57 10.10
C LEU A 28 4.64 -3.79 10.01
N LYS A 29 4.52 -4.58 11.10
CA LYS A 29 3.62 -5.73 11.14
C LYS A 29 2.15 -5.29 11.08
N GLU A 30 1.77 -4.26 11.82
CA GLU A 30 0.40 -3.72 11.80
C GLU A 30 0.07 -3.13 10.42
N ALA A 31 0.98 -2.36 9.82
CA ALA A 31 0.77 -1.79 8.48
C ALA A 31 0.59 -2.88 7.41
N LYS A 32 1.42 -3.93 7.42
CA LYS A 32 1.25 -5.09 6.52
C LYS A 32 -0.06 -5.84 6.76
N LYS A 33 -0.52 -5.92 8.01
CA LYS A 33 -1.81 -6.54 8.32
C LYS A 33 -2.94 -5.74 7.68
N LEU A 34 -2.96 -4.41 7.85
CA LEU A 34 -3.97 -3.55 7.22
C LEU A 34 -3.95 -3.65 5.70
N PHE A 35 -2.76 -3.65 5.08
CA PHE A 35 -2.64 -3.87 3.64
C PHE A 35 -3.29 -5.19 3.20
N ASN A 36 -3.01 -6.28 3.90
CA ASN A 36 -3.60 -7.58 3.59
C ASN A 36 -5.12 -7.61 3.85
N ASP A 37 -5.59 -7.00 4.93
CA ASP A 37 -7.01 -6.92 5.29
C ASP A 37 -7.81 -6.18 4.20
N HIS A 38 -7.20 -5.23 3.49
CA HIS A 38 -7.82 -4.45 2.41
C HIS A 38 -7.49 -4.96 0.99
N TYR A 39 -6.67 -6.00 0.83
CA TYR A 39 -6.16 -6.41 -0.48
C TYR A 39 -7.26 -6.87 -1.44
N GLU A 40 -8.23 -7.62 -0.93
CA GLU A 40 -9.37 -8.09 -1.74
C GLU A 40 -10.20 -6.93 -2.27
N ASP A 41 -10.52 -5.93 -1.44
CA ASP A 41 -11.20 -4.72 -1.89
C ASP A 41 -10.36 -3.98 -2.94
N MET A 42 -9.06 -3.77 -2.72
CA MET A 42 -8.18 -3.15 -3.72
C MET A 42 -8.25 -3.84 -5.09
N VAL A 43 -8.25 -5.17 -5.11
CA VAL A 43 -8.42 -5.99 -6.33
C VAL A 43 -9.78 -5.76 -6.98
N GLU A 44 -10.87 -5.77 -6.20
CA GLU A 44 -12.23 -5.52 -6.71
C GLU A 44 -12.38 -4.12 -7.30
N GLN A 45 -11.82 -3.10 -6.65
CA GLN A 45 -11.85 -1.72 -7.15
C GLN A 45 -11.15 -1.59 -8.50
N VAL A 46 -9.96 -2.18 -8.64
CA VAL A 46 -9.20 -2.15 -9.89
C VAL A 46 -9.91 -2.93 -10.99
N LYS A 47 -10.48 -4.10 -10.69
CA LYS A 47 -11.33 -4.87 -11.63
C LYS A 47 -12.56 -4.08 -12.08
N GLY A 48 -13.14 -3.29 -11.17
CA GLY A 48 -14.24 -2.38 -11.44
C GLY A 48 -13.85 -1.14 -12.26
N GLY A 49 -12.57 -0.99 -12.60
CA GLY A 49 -12.04 0.14 -13.38
C GLY A 49 -11.73 1.39 -12.56
N ASN A 50 -11.77 1.32 -11.22
CA ASN A 50 -11.38 2.43 -10.36
C ASN A 50 -9.85 2.52 -10.24
N GLY A 51 -9.31 3.73 -10.29
CA GLY A 51 -7.91 3.99 -9.95
C GLY A 51 -7.76 4.08 -8.43
N ILE A 52 -7.04 3.15 -7.82
CA ILE A 52 -6.74 3.20 -6.39
C ILE A 52 -5.40 3.87 -6.11
N GLU A 53 -5.22 4.33 -4.88
CA GLU A 53 -3.94 4.75 -4.31
C GLU A 53 -3.71 4.02 -2.99
N CYS A 54 -2.57 3.37 -2.81
CA CYS A 54 -2.25 2.67 -1.57
C CYS A 54 -0.75 2.73 -1.26
N ALA A 55 -0.41 3.01 0.00
CA ALA A 55 0.97 3.04 0.44
C ALA A 55 1.17 2.45 1.84
N ILE A 56 2.28 1.73 2.01
CA ILE A 56 2.88 1.47 3.33
C ILE A 56 4.09 2.37 3.44
N TRP A 57 3.99 3.40 4.29
CA TRP A 57 5.09 4.30 4.62
C TRP A 57 5.97 3.70 5.71
N ILE A 58 7.28 3.90 5.63
CA ILE A 58 8.27 3.34 6.56
C ILE A 58 9.29 4.41 6.98
N ASN A 59 10.03 4.14 8.06
CA ASN A 59 11.08 5.02 8.58
C ASN A 59 10.60 6.44 8.94
N MET A 60 9.30 6.60 9.23
CA MET A 60 8.71 7.89 9.56
C MET A 60 9.29 8.42 10.88
N LYS A 61 9.83 9.63 10.86
CA LYS A 61 10.35 10.36 12.04
C LYS A 61 9.23 11.02 12.85
N GLY A 62 8.03 11.11 12.29
CA GLY A 62 6.84 11.67 12.93
C GLY A 62 5.59 11.40 12.09
N ARG A 63 4.43 11.79 12.62
CA ARG A 63 3.11 11.47 12.05
C ARG A 63 2.93 11.88 10.58
N TYR A 64 3.59 12.95 10.14
CA TYR A 64 3.44 13.52 8.80
C TYR A 64 4.67 13.30 7.90
N ASP A 65 5.58 12.40 8.28
CA ASP A 65 6.86 12.17 7.60
C ASP A 65 6.74 11.15 6.45
N TYR A 66 6.03 11.50 5.38
CA TYR A 66 5.73 10.62 4.25
C TYR A 66 6.80 10.72 3.14
N HIS A 67 7.95 10.08 3.34
CA HIS A 67 9.08 10.12 2.40
C HIS A 67 9.43 8.76 1.77
N ASP A 68 9.47 7.70 2.58
CA ASP A 68 9.87 6.37 2.13
C ASP A 68 8.68 5.40 2.17
N THR A 69 8.51 4.60 1.12
CA THR A 69 7.48 3.56 1.03
C THR A 69 8.07 2.17 0.90
N LEU A 70 7.51 1.20 1.61
CA LEU A 70 7.74 -0.22 1.34
C LEU A 70 6.90 -0.71 0.15
N ILE A 71 5.65 -0.26 0.08
CA ILE A 71 4.70 -0.53 -1.00
C ILE A 71 4.10 0.81 -1.39
N HIS A 72 3.98 1.06 -2.68
CA HIS A 72 3.28 2.19 -3.25
C HIS A 72 2.58 1.74 -4.53
N LEU A 73 1.26 1.83 -4.55
CA LEU A 73 0.39 1.41 -5.64
C LEU A 73 -0.38 2.62 -6.14
N HIS A 74 0.13 3.25 -7.20
CA HIS A 74 -0.55 4.34 -7.88
C HIS A 74 -1.27 3.84 -9.13
N SER A 75 -2.60 3.83 -9.11
CA SER A 75 -3.46 3.37 -10.22
C SER A 75 -2.99 2.04 -10.85
N PRO A 76 -2.79 0.98 -10.04
CA PRO A 76 -2.26 -0.31 -10.51
C PRO A 76 -3.17 -0.96 -11.56
N CYS A 77 -2.66 -2.00 -12.20
CA CYS A 77 -3.46 -2.96 -12.96
C CYS A 77 -3.63 -4.27 -12.17
N GLU A 78 -4.69 -5.00 -12.48
CA GLU A 78 -4.98 -6.30 -11.89
C GLU A 78 -4.83 -7.39 -12.96
N GLU A 79 -4.22 -8.50 -12.56
CA GLU A 79 -4.14 -9.71 -13.37
C GLU A 79 -4.20 -10.94 -12.44
N ASN A 80 -5.21 -11.80 -12.63
CA ASN A 80 -5.39 -13.06 -11.89
C ASN A 80 -5.40 -12.93 -10.36
N GLY A 81 -6.02 -11.88 -9.84
CA GLY A 81 -6.12 -11.54 -8.42
C GLY A 81 -4.88 -10.83 -7.85
N VAL A 82 -3.92 -10.45 -8.70
CA VAL A 82 -2.67 -9.81 -8.28
C VAL A 82 -2.63 -8.38 -8.82
N LEU A 83 -2.25 -7.43 -7.95
CA LEU A 83 -2.03 -6.04 -8.31
C LEU A 83 -0.59 -5.80 -8.79
N TRP A 84 -0.45 -5.06 -9.88
CA TRP A 84 0.82 -4.72 -10.52
C TRP A 84 0.92 -3.21 -10.71
N GLU A 85 2.09 -2.66 -10.44
CA GLU A 85 2.37 -1.26 -10.75
C GLU A 85 2.46 -1.05 -12.26
N LYS A 86 1.83 0.01 -12.78
CA LYS A 86 2.00 0.40 -14.18
C LYS A 86 3.37 1.04 -14.37
N LYS A 87 4.36 0.24 -14.78
CA LYS A 87 5.60 0.79 -15.31
C LYS A 87 5.33 1.39 -16.70
N TYR A 88 5.33 2.71 -16.81
CA TYR A 88 5.35 3.39 -18.11
C TYR A 88 6.73 3.20 -18.75
N ILE A 89 6.95 2.07 -19.45
CA ILE A 89 7.91 1.86 -20.55
C ILE A 89 7.64 0.46 -21.13
N THR A 90 7.47 0.39 -22.45
CA THR A 90 7.44 -0.80 -23.33
C THR A 90 7.69 -2.17 -22.66
N GLY A 91 6.62 -2.93 -22.38
CA GLY A 91 6.63 -4.39 -22.53
C GLY A 91 6.96 -5.28 -21.34
N PHE A 92 7.11 -4.81 -20.10
CA PHE A 92 7.29 -5.72 -18.95
C PHE A 92 6.62 -5.20 -17.67
N SER A 93 5.67 -5.97 -17.13
CA SER A 93 5.16 -5.86 -15.76
C SER A 93 6.04 -6.69 -14.81
N GLU A 94 6.41 -6.14 -13.66
CA GLU A 94 7.16 -6.83 -12.61
C GLU A 94 6.23 -7.21 -11.46
N LYS A 95 6.31 -8.46 -11.03
CA LYS A 95 5.43 -9.03 -9.99
C LYS A 95 5.74 -8.38 -8.66
N LEU A 96 4.76 -7.72 -8.06
CA LEU A 96 4.85 -7.28 -6.68
C LEU A 96 4.61 -8.48 -5.73
N ILE A 97 5.61 -9.38 -5.73
CA ILE A 97 6.00 -10.33 -4.67
C ILE A 97 5.21 -11.67 -4.59
N ASN A 98 5.92 -12.69 -4.05
CA ASN A 98 5.53 -14.08 -3.76
C ASN A 98 4.85 -14.26 -2.40
#